data_AF-A0A953AA38-F1
#
_entry.id   AF-A0A953AA38-F1
#
_cell.length_a   1.000
_cell.length_b   1.000
_cell.length_c   1.000
_cell.angle_alpha   90.00
_cell.angle_beta   90.00
_cell.angle_gamma   90.00
#
_symmetry.space_group_name_H-M   'P 1'
#
loop_
_entity.id
_entity.type
_entity.pdbx_description
1 polymer ?
#
loop_
_entity_poly.entity_id
_entity_poly.type
_entity_poly.pdbx_seq_one_letter_code
_entity_poly.pdbx_strand_id
1 'polypeptide(L)'
;MNQTTSQQHYDLSTLAHELQQQLIRYIEAQYPIRHGDVVQERRRLLEEPKVIAREPYIESTPGYPGGRSYTKLDLPPVIGQALAELAGQATGLPPLIPPQPYPHQGKALEALLGQD
;
A
#
# COMPACT_ATOMS: atom_id res chain seq x y z
N MET A 1 36.18 -3.38 -28.46
CA MET A 1 35.61 -2.15 -27.89
C MET A 1 34.13 -2.40 -27.65
N ASN A 2 33.77 -2.97 -26.50
CA ASN A 2 32.37 -3.26 -26.17
C ASN A 2 31.98 -2.38 -24.99
N GLN A 3 30.99 -1.53 -25.25
CA GLN A 3 30.50 -0.47 -24.37
C GLN A 3 29.83 -1.12 -23.17
N THR A 4 30.37 -0.87 -21.98
CA THR A 4 29.76 -1.25 -20.70
C THR A 4 28.55 -0.37 -20.48
N THR A 5 27.35 -0.90 -20.71
CA THR A 5 26.09 -0.23 -20.34
C THR A 5 26.09 -0.05 -18.82
N SER A 6 26.33 1.17 -18.36
CA SER A 6 26.26 1.54 -16.95
C SER A 6 24.82 1.33 -16.45
N GLN A 7 24.61 0.30 -15.63
CA GLN A 7 23.37 0.13 -14.87
C GLN A 7 23.21 1.33 -13.94
N GLN A 8 22.35 2.27 -14.30
CA GLN A 8 22.01 3.39 -13.42
C GLN A 8 21.18 2.84 -12.25
N HIS A 9 21.74 2.95 -11.05
CA HIS A 9 21.08 2.59 -9.80
C HIS A 9 20.12 3.73 -9.44
N TYR A 10 18.82 3.55 -9.69
CA TYR A 10 17.80 4.50 -9.27
C TYR A 10 17.41 4.20 -7.82
N ASP A 11 17.79 5.09 -6.91
CA ASP A 11 17.28 5.10 -5.55
C ASP A 11 16.04 6.01 -5.47
N LEU A 12 15.04 5.60 -4.67
CA LEU A 12 13.78 6.34 -4.49
C LEU A 12 14.05 7.75 -3.94
N SER A 13 15.03 7.88 -3.05
CA SER A 13 15.41 9.17 -2.49
C SER A 13 15.97 10.12 -3.56
N THR A 14 16.86 9.60 -4.43
CA THR A 14 17.44 10.33 -5.54
C THR A 14 16.38 10.80 -6.52
N LEU A 15 15.48 9.90 -6.93
CA LEU A 15 14.39 10.25 -7.84
C LEU A 15 13.48 11.34 -7.24
N ALA A 16 13.11 11.22 -5.97
CA ALA A 16 12.28 12.21 -5.29
C ALA A 16 12.97 13.58 -5.23
N HIS A 17 14.28 13.60 -4.97
CA HIS A 17 15.07 14.83 -4.99
C HIS A 17 15.10 15.46 -6.39
N GLU A 18 15.33 14.67 -7.44
CA GLU A 18 15.33 15.16 -8.82
C GLU A 18 13.97 15.77 -9.23
N LEU A 19 12.87 15.13 -8.82
CA LEU A 19 11.51 15.64 -9.03
C LEU A 19 11.27 16.95 -8.28
N GLN A 20 11.72 17.06 -7.02
CA GLN A 20 11.66 18.31 -6.27
C GLN A 20 12.42 19.43 -7.01
N GLN A 21 13.65 19.16 -7.44
CA GLN A 21 14.47 20.15 -8.15
C GLN A 21 13.86 20.57 -9.49
N GLN A 22 13.24 19.63 -10.21
CA GLN A 22 12.51 19.94 -11.45
C GLN A 22 11.29 20.83 -11.18
N LEU A 23 10.53 20.57 -10.12
CA LEU A 23 9.40 21.40 -9.71
C LEU A 23 9.84 22.81 -9.30
N ILE A 24 10.95 22.95 -8.56
CA ILE A 24 11.53 24.26 -8.22
C ILE A 24 11.83 25.05 -9.49
N ARG A 25 12.55 24.44 -10.45
CA ARG A 25 12.89 25.09 -11.72
C ARG A 25 11.64 25.54 -12.49
N TYR A 26 10.60 24.71 -12.50
CA TYR A 26 9.33 25.05 -13.14
C TYR A 26 8.65 26.26 -12.48
N ILE A 27 8.55 26.29 -11.14
CA ILE A 27 7.96 27.41 -10.39
C ILE A 27 8.75 28.69 -10.62
N GLU A 28 10.08 28.62 -10.58
CA GLU A 28 10.94 29.79 -10.77
C GLU A 28 10.87 30.38 -12.18
N ALA A 29 10.70 29.53 -13.21
CA ALA A 29 10.60 29.96 -14.61
C ALA A 29 9.28 30.67 -14.92
N GLN A 30 8.17 30.26 -14.28
CA GLN A 30 6.85 30.84 -14.54
C GLN A 30 6.68 32.23 -13.94
N TYR A 31 7.43 32.55 -12.87
CA TYR A 31 7.30 33.82 -12.13
C TYR A 31 8.66 34.50 -11.95
N PRO A 32 9.12 35.28 -12.95
CA PRO A 32 10.40 35.98 -12.86
C PRO A 32 10.34 37.11 -11.81
N ILE A 33 11.37 37.17 -10.95
CA ILE A 33 11.52 38.18 -9.90
C ILE A 33 12.84 38.92 -10.14
N ARG A 34 12.83 40.25 -10.04
CA ARG A 34 14.00 41.10 -10.31
C ARG A 34 14.96 41.23 -9.12
N HIS A 35 14.44 41.16 -7.90
CA HIS A 35 15.23 41.38 -6.68
C HIS A 35 15.92 40.09 -6.23
N GLY A 36 17.25 40.10 -6.19
CA GLY A 36 18.06 38.92 -5.87
C GLY A 36 17.72 38.28 -4.52
N ASP A 37 17.54 39.10 -3.48
CA ASP A 37 17.23 38.57 -2.14
C ASP A 37 15.89 37.83 -2.10
N VAL A 38 14.89 38.29 -2.87
CA VAL A 38 13.58 37.63 -2.95
C VAL A 38 13.70 36.31 -3.72
N VAL A 39 14.58 36.23 -4.73
CA VAL A 39 14.87 34.98 -5.44
C VAL A 39 15.51 33.97 -4.49
N GLN A 40 16.47 34.40 -3.67
CA GLN A 40 17.13 33.53 -2.70
C GLN A 40 16.15 33.04 -1.62
N GLU A 41 15.32 33.93 -1.09
CA GLU A 41 14.33 33.59 -0.06
C GLU A 41 13.29 32.60 -0.61
N ARG A 42 12.81 32.81 -1.83
CA ARG A 42 11.93 31.86 -2.51
C ARG A 42 12.60 30.50 -2.66
N ARG A 43 13.87 30.45 -3.08
CA ARG A 43 14.58 29.18 -3.24
C ARG A 43 14.69 28.43 -1.91
N ARG A 44 15.08 29.13 -0.83
CA ARG A 44 15.12 28.53 0.52
C ARG A 44 13.76 27.94 0.90
N LEU A 45 12.69 28.71 0.73
CA LEU A 45 11.33 28.26 1.04
C LEU A 45 10.91 27.03 0.23
N LEU A 46 11.25 26.97 -1.06
CA LEU A 46 10.89 25.82 -1.91
C LEU A 46 11.75 24.58 -1.65
N GLU A 47 12.95 24.75 -1.09
CA GLU A 47 13.82 23.66 -0.66
C GLU A 47 13.41 23.10 0.72
N GLU A 48 12.63 23.85 1.50
CA GLU A 48 12.18 23.41 2.82
C GLU A 48 11.32 22.13 2.76
N PRO A 49 11.57 21.15 3.67
CA PRO A 49 10.76 19.96 3.77
C PRO A 49 9.28 20.30 4.00
N LYS A 50 8.39 19.53 3.34
CA LYS A 50 6.93 19.64 3.44
C LYS A 50 6.31 20.90 2.82
N VAL A 51 7.09 21.75 2.15
CA VAL A 51 6.54 22.88 1.38
C VAL A 51 6.00 22.41 0.03
N ILE A 52 6.87 21.89 -0.83
CA ILE A 52 6.48 21.34 -2.15
C ILE A 52 6.81 19.85 -2.32
N ALA A 53 7.58 19.27 -1.39
CA ALA A 53 7.99 17.88 -1.42
C ALA A 53 8.03 17.30 0.00
N ARG A 54 7.84 15.98 0.10
CA ARG A 54 7.99 15.21 1.34
C ARG A 54 8.95 14.06 1.11
N GLU A 55 9.57 13.58 2.18
CA GLU A 55 10.35 12.35 2.12
C GLU A 55 9.47 11.19 1.64
N PRO A 56 9.93 10.40 0.66
CA PRO A 56 9.18 9.25 0.18
C PRO A 56 8.90 8.28 1.32
N TYR A 57 7.64 7.90 1.50
CA TYR A 57 7.23 6.90 2.47
C TYR A 57 6.48 5.79 1.75
N ILE A 58 6.96 4.56 1.90
CA ILE A 58 6.25 3.38 1.39
C ILE A 58 5.27 2.95 2.47
N GLU A 59 4.00 3.31 2.29
CA GLU A 59 2.92 2.73 3.07
C GLU A 59 2.77 1.25 2.68
N SER A 60 3.33 0.37 3.49
CA SER A 60 2.98 -1.05 3.40
C SER A 60 1.54 -1.18 3.90
N THR A 61 0.60 -1.47 3.00
CA THR A 61 -0.73 -1.89 3.43
C THR A 61 -0.52 -3.15 4.28
N PRO A 62 -0.83 -3.14 5.58
CA PRO A 62 -0.64 -4.33 6.40
C PRO A 62 -1.48 -5.44 5.77
N GLY A 63 -0.86 -6.60 5.55
CA GLY A 63 -1.57 -7.77 5.06
C GLY A 63 -2.74 -8.05 6.00
N TYR A 64 -3.93 -8.29 5.44
CA TYR A 64 -5.08 -8.66 6.25
C TYR A 64 -4.74 -9.92 7.06
N PRO A 65 -4.92 -9.90 8.40
CA PRO A 65 -4.65 -11.09 9.20
C PRO A 65 -5.59 -12.22 8.75
N GLY A 66 -5.05 -13.43 8.65
CA GLY A 66 -5.89 -14.62 8.46
C GLY A 66 -6.86 -14.79 9.62
N GLY A 67 -8.11 -15.15 9.34
CA GLY A 67 -9.08 -15.47 10.37
C GLY A 67 -9.07 -16.93 10.80
N ARG A 68 -10.04 -17.31 11.64
CA ARG A 68 -10.24 -18.70 12.10
C ARG A 68 -10.75 -19.56 10.95
N SER A 69 -10.42 -20.86 10.94
CA SER A 69 -11.07 -21.82 10.02
C SER A 69 -12.57 -21.90 10.29
N TYR A 70 -13.37 -22.24 9.27
CA TYR A 70 -14.84 -22.32 9.40
C TYR A 70 -15.31 -23.28 10.51
N THR A 71 -14.58 -24.38 10.76
CA THR A 71 -14.86 -25.34 11.84
C THR A 71 -14.51 -24.84 13.26
N LYS A 72 -13.81 -23.70 13.36
CA LYS A 72 -13.45 -23.04 14.63
C LYS A 72 -14.26 -21.76 14.87
N LEU A 73 -15.18 -21.44 13.97
CA LEU A 73 -16.17 -20.39 14.20
C LEU A 73 -17.25 -20.92 15.13
N ASP A 74 -17.89 -20.00 15.84
CA ASP A 74 -19.00 -20.26 16.77
C ASP A 74 -20.30 -20.50 15.97
N LEU A 75 -20.27 -21.53 15.12
CA LEU A 75 -21.33 -21.95 14.21
C LEU A 75 -21.83 -23.35 14.58
N PRO A 76 -23.10 -23.69 14.24
CA PRO A 76 -23.55 -25.07 14.27
C PRO A 76 -22.55 -25.97 13.51
N PRO A 77 -22.11 -27.11 14.08
CA PRO A 77 -21.04 -27.93 13.51
C PRO A 77 -21.26 -28.31 12.04
N VAL A 78 -22.51 -28.59 11.65
CA VAL A 78 -22.89 -28.91 10.27
C VAL A 78 -22.62 -27.76 9.29
N ILE A 79 -22.83 -26.51 9.71
CA ILE A 79 -22.59 -25.32 8.88
C ILE A 79 -21.08 -25.10 8.74
N GLY A 80 -20.33 -25.18 9.85
CA GLY A 80 -18.88 -25.03 9.83
C GLY A 80 -18.18 -26.07 8.97
N GLN A 81 -18.67 -27.32 8.99
CA GLN A 81 -18.19 -28.39 8.12
C GLN A 81 -18.52 -28.13 6.66
N ALA A 82 -19.78 -27.80 6.32
CA ALA A 82 -20.17 -27.50 4.93
C ALA A 82 -19.33 -26.37 4.32
N LEU A 83 -19.09 -25.29 5.07
CA LEU A 83 -18.22 -24.19 4.61
C LEU A 83 -16.76 -24.65 4.42
N ALA A 84 -16.24 -25.51 5.31
CA ALA A 84 -14.90 -26.07 5.14
C ALA A 84 -14.77 -26.97 3.89
N GLU A 85 -15.82 -27.72 3.55
CA GLU A 85 -15.88 -28.50 2.31
C GLU A 85 -15.85 -27.60 1.07
N LEU A 86 -16.67 -26.53 1.06
CA LEU A 86 -16.66 -25.52 -0.01
C LEU A 86 -15.32 -24.80 -0.13
N ALA A 87 -14.60 -24.64 0.99
CA ALA A 87 -13.26 -24.08 1.03
C ALA A 87 -12.16 -25.06 0.56
N GLY A 88 -12.54 -26.24 0.05
CA GLY A 88 -11.64 -27.24 -0.52
C GLY A 88 -10.92 -28.10 0.52
N GLN A 89 -11.35 -28.13 1.78
CA GLN A 89 -10.66 -28.92 2.82
C GLN A 89 -10.99 -30.42 2.78
N ALA A 90 -12.08 -30.83 2.12
CA ALA A 90 -12.55 -32.22 2.14
C ALA A 90 -12.75 -32.85 0.74
N THR A 91 -12.94 -32.04 -0.29
CA THR A 91 -13.24 -32.51 -1.65
C THR A 91 -12.10 -32.08 -2.55
N GLY A 92 -11.47 -32.99 -3.31
CA GLY A 92 -10.39 -32.70 -4.27
C GLY A 92 -10.78 -31.80 -5.47
N LEU A 93 -11.81 -30.97 -5.28
CA LEU A 93 -12.29 -29.92 -6.16
C LEU A 93 -11.59 -28.60 -5.82
N PRO A 94 -11.48 -27.66 -6.78
CA PRO A 94 -11.00 -26.32 -6.49
C PRO A 94 -11.89 -25.63 -5.44
N PRO A 95 -11.31 -24.83 -4.52
CA PRO A 95 -12.06 -24.14 -3.48
C PRO A 95 -13.03 -23.11 -4.10
N LEU A 96 -14.29 -23.14 -3.65
CA LEU A 96 -15.33 -22.19 -4.07
C LEU A 96 -15.32 -20.92 -3.22
N ILE A 97 -14.85 -21.01 -1.98
CA ILE A 97 -14.68 -19.88 -1.05
C ILE A 97 -13.25 -19.86 -0.51
N PRO A 98 -12.77 -18.72 0.03
CA PRO A 98 -11.45 -18.63 0.62
C PRO A 98 -11.22 -19.69 1.70
N PRO A 99 -10.00 -20.25 1.84
CA PRO A 99 -9.68 -21.32 2.79
C PRO A 99 -9.94 -20.92 4.26
N GLN A 100 -9.79 -19.63 4.55
CA GLN A 100 -10.16 -19.02 5.82
C GLN A 100 -10.80 -17.65 5.54
N PRO A 101 -11.91 -17.31 6.24
CA PRO A 101 -12.47 -15.98 6.20
C PRO A 101 -11.53 -15.00 6.91
N TYR A 102 -11.58 -13.72 6.53
CA TYR A 102 -10.99 -12.67 7.35
C TYR A 102 -11.70 -12.57 8.70
N PRO A 103 -11.06 -12.01 9.75
CA PRO A 103 -11.66 -11.92 11.07
C PRO A 103 -13.05 -11.27 11.09
N HIS A 104 -13.27 -10.23 10.28
CA HIS A 104 -14.58 -9.57 10.18
C HIS A 104 -15.63 -10.43 9.45
N GLN A 105 -15.21 -11.23 8.46
CA GLN A 105 -16.10 -12.18 7.77
C GLN A 105 -16.51 -13.32 8.71
N GLY A 106 -15.57 -13.85 9.50
CA GLY A 106 -15.87 -14.86 10.52
C GLY A 106 -16.89 -14.35 11.54
N LYS A 107 -16.68 -13.12 12.06
CA LYS A 107 -17.64 -12.46 12.96
C LYS A 107 -19.01 -12.26 12.32
N ALA A 108 -19.08 -11.90 11.04
CA ALA A 108 -20.34 -11.73 10.34
C ALA A 108 -21.10 -13.06 10.17
N LEU A 109 -20.37 -14.16 9.90
CA LEU A 109 -20.95 -15.49 9.84
C LEU A 109 -21.50 -15.92 11.21
N GLU A 110 -20.75 -15.69 12.28
CA GLU A 110 -21.17 -16.00 13.65
C GLU A 110 -22.40 -15.17 14.07
N ALA A 111 -22.43 -13.88 13.72
CA ALA A 111 -23.58 -13.02 14.02
C ALA A 111 -24.85 -13.42 13.25
N LEU A 112 -24.72 -13.99 12.05
CA LEU A 112 -25.86 -14.37 11.21
C LEU A 112 -26.32 -15.81 11.44
N LEU A 113 -25.39 -16.73 11.68
CA LEU A 113 -25.60 -18.18 11.64
C LEU A 113 -25.15 -18.88 12.93
N GLY A 114 -24.65 -18.14 13.92
CA GLY A 114 -24.23 -18.68 15.21
C GLY A 114 -25.40 -19.21 16.03
N GLN A 115 -25.07 -19.92 17.10
CA GLN A 115 -26.06 -20.34 18.10
C GLN A 115 -26.11 -19.32 19.23
N ASP A 116 -27.31 -19.06 19.76
CA ASP A 116 -27.50 -18.24 20.98
C ASP A 116 -26.81 -18.86 22.20
#